data_AF-A0A9W6Y051-F1
#
_entry.id   AF-A0A9W6Y051-F1
#
_cell.length_a   1.000
_cell.length_b   1.000
_cell.length_c   1.000
_cell.angle_alpha   90.00
_cell.angle_beta   90.00
_cell.angle_gamma   90.00
#
_symmetry.space_group_name_H-M   'P 1'
#
loop_
_entity.id
_entity.type
_entity.pdbx_description
1 polymer ?
#
loop_
_entity_poly.entity_id
_entity_poly.type
_entity_poly.pdbx_seq_one_letter_code
_entity_poly.pdbx_strand_id
1 'polypeptide(L)'
;MRPIHFEHDEDRPFRIVGVRDVEVQDWEYPTRLESDYKNKNRVLRNRFGHPNFISLWVDKLGEVEGYLKQEKVPFASEGVVKGPEGHDVLVIPPSEDGSSVEFFNLCDNPTMVELVQATPEIIKEFEDDNE
;
A
#
# COMPACT_ATOMS: atom_id res chain seq x y z
N MET A 1 -14.74 -10.85 9.55
CA MET A 1 -13.69 -9.91 9.09
C MET A 1 -12.37 -10.57 9.40
N ARG A 2 -11.60 -10.99 8.38
CA ARG A 2 -10.21 -11.38 8.63
C ARG A 2 -9.44 -10.09 8.95
N PRO A 3 -8.66 -10.04 10.04
CA PRO A 3 -7.81 -8.89 10.34
C PRO A 3 -6.92 -8.57 9.13
N ILE A 4 -6.58 -7.29 8.97
CA ILE A 4 -5.45 -6.85 8.16
C ILE A 4 -4.19 -7.42 8.82
N HIS A 5 -3.86 -8.68 8.51
CA HIS A 5 -2.68 -9.33 9.04
C HIS A 5 -1.45 -8.76 8.34
N PHE A 6 -0.86 -7.74 8.98
CA PHE A 6 0.55 -7.40 8.80
C PHE A 6 1.47 -8.48 9.39
N GLU A 7 0.90 -9.45 10.14
CA GLU A 7 1.59 -10.67 10.55
C GLU A 7 2.02 -11.46 9.31
N HIS A 8 3.27 -11.91 9.34
CA HIS A 8 3.83 -12.74 8.29
C HIS A 8 3.07 -14.08 8.24
N ASP A 9 2.48 -14.38 7.09
CA ASP A 9 1.91 -15.69 6.78
C ASP A 9 3.05 -16.56 6.22
N GLU A 10 3.27 -17.76 6.77
CA GLU A 10 4.35 -18.67 6.32
C GLU A 10 4.23 -19.01 4.82
N ASP A 11 3.03 -18.92 4.25
CA ASP A 11 2.76 -19.16 2.83
C ASP A 11 3.18 -17.98 1.92
N ARG A 12 3.53 -16.82 2.49
CA ARG A 12 3.95 -15.64 1.73
C ARG A 12 5.47 -15.54 1.64
N PRO A 13 6.06 -15.44 0.43
CA PRO A 13 7.51 -15.48 0.30
C PRO A 13 8.22 -14.17 0.73
N PHE A 14 7.44 -13.11 0.98
CA PHE A 14 7.90 -11.78 1.40
C PHE A 14 7.22 -11.30 2.68
N ARG A 15 7.89 -10.40 3.40
CA ARG A 15 7.39 -9.71 4.60
C ARG A 15 7.01 -8.28 4.28
N ILE A 16 5.96 -7.78 4.93
CA ILE A 16 5.68 -6.34 5.01
C ILE A 16 6.46 -5.83 6.21
N VAL A 17 7.46 -4.99 5.96
CA VAL A 17 8.41 -4.51 6.99
C VAL A 17 8.10 -3.09 7.46
N GLY A 18 7.03 -2.48 6.94
CA GLY A 18 6.57 -1.17 7.42
C GLY A 18 5.60 -0.47 6.46
N VAL A 19 5.05 0.64 6.93
CA VAL A 19 4.25 1.55 6.11
C VAL A 19 5.15 2.69 5.65
N ARG A 20 5.21 2.93 4.33
CA ARG A 20 5.97 4.02 3.73
C ARG A 20 5.17 5.30 3.68
N ASP A 21 3.96 5.24 3.14
CA ASP A 21 3.05 6.38 3.04
C ASP A 21 1.60 5.89 3.05
N VAL A 22 0.70 6.78 3.43
CA VAL A 22 -0.73 6.52 3.43
C VAL A 22 -1.48 7.81 3.18
N GLU A 23 -2.51 7.73 2.34
CA GLU A 23 -3.48 8.80 2.15
C GLU A 23 -4.87 8.20 2.18
N VAL A 24 -5.70 8.73 3.06
CA VAL A 24 -7.09 8.32 3.21
C VAL A 24 -7.96 9.47 2.75
N GLN A 25 -8.93 9.16 1.89
CA GLN A 25 -9.99 10.06 1.55
C GLN A 25 -10.91 10.17 2.76
N ASP A 26 -10.76 11.28 3.47
CA ASP A 26 -11.68 11.66 4.52
C ASP A 26 -13.05 11.93 3.88
N TRP A 27 -14.00 11.00 4.06
CA TRP A 27 -15.41 11.33 3.88
C TRP A 27 -15.81 12.12 5.10
N GLU A 28 -16.14 13.40 4.89
CA GLU A 28 -16.55 14.36 5.91
C GLU A 28 -17.31 13.71 7.07
N TYR A 29 -16.63 13.48 8.20
CA TYR A 29 -17.32 13.48 9.49
C TYR A 29 -17.41 14.95 9.93
N PRO A 30 -18.61 15.55 10.00
CA PRO A 30 -18.78 16.97 10.31
C PRO A 30 -18.58 17.23 11.81
N THR A 31 -17.41 16.90 12.33
CA THR A 31 -17.02 17.24 13.70
C THR A 31 -15.64 17.85 13.73
N ARG A 32 -15.69 19.18 13.83
CA ARG A 32 -14.68 20.14 14.31
C ARG A 32 -13.79 20.74 13.20
N LEU A 33 -14.21 21.96 12.79
CA LEU A 33 -13.52 22.96 11.95
C LEU A 33 -13.87 22.95 10.45
N GLU A 34 -15.15 23.10 10.12
CA GLU A 34 -15.67 23.31 8.75
C GLU A 34 -15.26 24.64 8.07
N SER A 35 -14.27 25.39 8.57
CA SER A 35 -13.89 26.69 8.00
C SER A 35 -12.44 26.82 7.51
N ASP A 36 -11.53 25.94 7.88
CA ASP A 36 -10.10 26.08 7.49
C ASP A 36 -9.65 25.20 6.31
N TYR A 37 -10.48 24.23 5.87
CA TYR A 37 -10.08 23.20 4.91
C TYR A 37 -10.67 23.33 3.50
N LYS A 38 -11.61 24.25 3.26
CA LYS A 38 -12.30 24.36 1.95
C LYS A 38 -11.42 24.83 0.79
N ASN A 39 -10.15 25.16 0.98
CA ASN A 39 -9.29 25.59 -0.13
C ASN A 39 -7.79 25.53 0.20
N LYS A 40 -7.24 24.35 0.42
CA LYS A 40 -5.79 24.14 0.23
C LYS A 40 -5.63 23.06 -0.82
N ASN A 41 -4.89 23.36 -1.88
CA ASN A 41 -4.38 22.40 -2.86
C ASN A 41 -3.88 21.14 -2.12
N ARG A 42 -4.73 20.11 -1.99
CA ARG A 42 -4.30 18.84 -1.41
C ARG A 42 -3.49 18.15 -2.50
N VAL A 43 -2.18 18.36 -2.45
CA VAL A 43 -1.24 17.70 -3.34
C VAL A 43 -1.17 16.25 -2.88
N LEU A 44 -1.82 15.36 -3.63
CA LEU A 44 -1.73 13.93 -3.40
C LEU A 44 -0.29 13.49 -3.62
N ARG A 45 0.22 12.69 -2.68
CA ARG A 45 1.64 12.32 -2.63
C ARG A 45 1.99 11.13 -3.52
N ASN A 46 1.00 10.34 -3.95
CA ASN A 46 1.23 9.25 -4.91
C ASN A 46 1.28 9.74 -6.36
N ARG A 47 1.98 8.96 -7.20
CA ARG A 47 2.15 9.26 -8.63
C ARG A 47 0.86 9.20 -9.45
N PHE A 48 -0.19 8.59 -8.91
CA PHE A 48 -1.45 8.33 -9.61
C PHE A 48 -2.54 9.36 -9.31
N GLY A 49 -2.31 10.29 -8.37
CA GLY A 49 -3.35 11.20 -7.89
C GLY A 49 -4.56 10.48 -7.28
N HIS A 50 -4.37 9.30 -6.70
CA HIS A 50 -5.47 8.54 -6.09
C HIS A 50 -5.73 9.01 -4.64
N PRO A 51 -6.98 9.32 -4.25
CA PRO A 51 -7.26 9.90 -2.93
C PRO A 51 -7.29 8.88 -1.78
N ASN A 52 -7.26 7.57 -2.09
CA ASN A 52 -7.16 6.45 -1.14
C ASN A 52 -6.01 5.52 -1.54
N PHE A 53 -4.85 5.62 -0.88
CA PHE A 53 -3.74 4.69 -1.13
C PHE A 53 -2.94 4.36 0.12
N ILE A 54 -2.26 3.23 0.06
CA ILE A 54 -1.18 2.89 0.96
C ILE A 54 0.06 2.52 0.15
N SER A 55 1.24 2.86 0.66
CA SER A 55 2.50 2.34 0.20
C SER A 55 3.16 1.57 1.33
N LEU A 56 3.53 0.32 1.08
CA LEU A 56 4.10 -0.60 2.05
C LEU A 56 5.54 -0.95 1.67
N TRP A 57 6.40 -1.01 2.68
CA TRP A 57 7.75 -1.54 2.53
C TRP A 57 7.71 -3.06 2.54
N VAL A 58 8.34 -3.70 1.55
CA VAL A 58 8.49 -5.15 1.45
C VAL A 58 9.95 -5.55 1.34
N ASP A 59 10.34 -6.64 1.99
CA ASP A 59 11.74 -7.09 2.01
C ASP A 59 12.20 -7.72 0.69
N LYS A 60 11.30 -8.41 -0.02
CA LYS A 60 11.60 -9.14 -1.26
C LYS A 60 10.57 -8.86 -2.35
N LEU A 61 10.61 -7.66 -2.93
CA LEU A 61 9.69 -7.26 -3.99
C LEU A 61 9.75 -8.19 -5.22
N GLY A 62 10.92 -8.76 -5.52
CA GLY A 62 11.08 -9.70 -6.64
C GLY A 62 10.24 -10.98 -6.51
N GLU A 63 9.89 -11.40 -5.30
CA GLU A 63 9.08 -12.59 -5.05
C GLU A 63 7.56 -12.29 -5.08
N VAL A 64 7.19 -11.02 -4.93
CA VAL A 64 5.80 -10.54 -4.90
C VAL A 64 5.08 -10.83 -6.21
N GLU A 65 5.69 -10.54 -7.36
CA GLU A 65 5.01 -10.70 -8.65
C GLU A 65 4.62 -12.16 -8.92
N GLY A 66 5.51 -13.10 -8.55
CA GLY A 66 5.23 -14.53 -8.66
C GLY A 66 4.07 -14.96 -7.76
N TYR A 67 4.08 -14.48 -6.51
CA TYR A 67 3.01 -14.75 -5.55
C TYR A 67 1.66 -14.20 -6.01
N LEU A 68 1.60 -12.95 -6.48
CA LEU A 68 0.35 -12.33 -6.96
C LEU A 68 -0.22 -13.08 -8.17
N LYS A 69 0.63 -13.55 -9.09
CA LYS A 69 0.19 -14.40 -10.22
C LYS A 69 -0.40 -15.73 -9.74
N GLN A 70 0.23 -16.38 -8.76
CA GLN A 70 -0.23 -17.65 -8.19
C GLN A 70 -1.59 -17.48 -7.50
N GLU A 71 -1.74 -16.43 -6.69
CA GLU A 71 -2.97 -16.10 -5.97
C GLU A 71 -4.05 -15.45 -6.85
N LYS A 72 -3.76 -15.26 -8.16
CA LYS A 72 -4.63 -14.60 -9.13
C LYS A 72 -5.06 -13.20 -8.71
N VAL A 73 -4.19 -12.50 -7.98
CA VAL A 73 -4.40 -11.12 -7.56
C VAL A 73 -4.03 -10.22 -8.75
N PRO A 74 -4.94 -9.33 -9.22
CA PRO A 74 -4.61 -8.41 -10.29
C PRO A 74 -3.61 -7.35 -9.81
N PHE A 75 -2.61 -7.06 -10.63
CA PHE A 75 -1.65 -5.98 -10.41
C PHE A 75 -1.39 -5.24 -11.72
N ALA A 76 -0.74 -4.07 -11.63
CA ALA A 76 -0.47 -3.22 -12.78
C ALA A 76 0.33 -3.97 -13.86
N SER A 77 -0.10 -3.84 -15.12
CA SER A 77 0.50 -4.52 -16.27
C SER A 77 1.97 -4.14 -16.52
N GLU A 78 2.41 -3.00 -15.98
CA GLU A 78 3.80 -2.55 -16.03
C GLU A 78 4.75 -3.40 -15.17
N GLY A 79 4.22 -4.21 -14.25
CA GLY A 79 5.01 -5.00 -13.31
C GLY A 79 5.79 -4.13 -12.32
N VAL A 80 6.99 -4.57 -11.93
CA VAL A 80 7.89 -3.79 -11.08
C VAL A 80 8.50 -2.64 -11.88
N VAL A 81 8.25 -1.42 -11.43
CA VAL A 81 8.71 -0.18 -12.06
C VAL A 81 9.50 0.69 -11.08
N LYS A 82 10.39 1.54 -11.59
CA LYS A 82 11.07 2.55 -10.77
C LYS A 82 10.08 3.65 -10.37
N GLY A 83 9.88 3.81 -9.07
CA GLY A 83 9.10 4.89 -8.48
C GLY A 83 9.80 6.25 -8.52
N PRO A 84 9.10 7.34 -8.16
CA PRO A 84 9.61 8.72 -8.24
C PRO A 84 10.84 8.99 -7.37
N GLU A 85 11.04 8.20 -6.30
CA GLU A 85 12.21 8.28 -5.41
C GLU A 85 13.28 7.20 -5.73
N GLY A 86 13.18 6.52 -6.88
CA GLY A 86 14.16 5.53 -7.34
C GLY A 86 14.03 4.11 -6.75
N HIS A 87 13.11 3.92 -5.79
CA HIS A 87 12.75 2.60 -5.28
C HIS A 87 12.03 1.77 -6.34
N ASP A 88 12.20 0.45 -6.29
CA ASP A 88 11.39 -0.47 -7.07
C ASP A 88 10.00 -0.58 -6.45
N VAL A 89 8.96 -0.49 -7.28
CA VAL A 89 7.56 -0.44 -6.88
C VAL A 89 6.73 -1.36 -7.76
N LEU A 90 5.84 -2.15 -7.15
CA LEU A 90 4.74 -2.84 -7.82
C LEU A 90 3.43 -2.24 -7.33
N VAL A 91 2.48 -2.05 -8.25
CA VAL A 91 1.21 -1.40 -7.93
C VAL A 91 0.06 -2.36 -8.11
N ILE A 92 -0.80 -2.42 -7.10
CA ILE A 92 -2.08 -3.14 -7.13
C ILE A 92 -3.17 -2.06 -7.22
N PRO A 93 -3.85 -1.94 -8.38
CA PRO A 93 -4.91 -0.95 -8.54
C PRO A 93 -6.11 -1.30 -7.65
N PRO A 94 -6.96 -0.30 -7.32
CA PRO A 94 -8.26 -0.58 -6.72
C PRO A 94 -9.07 -1.50 -7.64
N SER A 95 -9.94 -2.36 -7.07
CA SER A 95 -10.80 -3.20 -7.91
C SER A 95 -11.80 -2.35 -8.69
N GLU A 96 -12.04 -2.72 -9.95
CA GLU A 96 -12.96 -2.02 -10.85
C GLU A 96 -14.43 -2.10 -10.40
N ASP A 97 -14.79 -3.15 -9.66
CA ASP A 97 -16.15 -3.37 -9.15
C ASP A 97 -16.42 -2.66 -7.81
N GLY A 98 -15.46 -1.87 -7.31
CA GLY A 98 -15.56 -1.19 -6.02
C GLY A 98 -15.43 -2.12 -4.81
N SER A 99 -15.15 -3.41 -5.03
CA SER A 99 -14.74 -4.32 -3.96
C SER A 99 -13.27 -4.09 -3.63
N SER A 100 -12.89 -4.37 -2.40
CA SER A 100 -11.47 -4.30 -2.03
C SER A 100 -10.83 -5.67 -2.29
N VAL A 101 -9.62 -5.70 -2.84
CA VAL A 101 -8.83 -6.93 -2.95
C VAL A 101 -8.65 -7.47 -1.53
N GLU A 102 -9.21 -8.65 -1.22
CA GLU A 102 -9.33 -9.15 0.17
C GLU A 102 -8.01 -9.09 0.97
N PHE A 103 -6.87 -9.20 0.29
CA PHE A 103 -5.54 -9.16 0.87
C PHE A 103 -5.12 -7.80 1.47
N PHE A 104 -5.73 -6.69 1.04
CA PHE A 104 -5.31 -5.33 1.42
C PHE A 104 -6.46 -4.42 1.85
N ASN A 105 -7.53 -5.01 2.39
CA ASN A 105 -8.70 -4.28 2.93
C ASN A 105 -8.29 -3.39 4.12
N LEU A 106 -7.75 -2.21 3.84
CA LEU A 106 -7.34 -1.24 4.86
C LEU A 106 -8.53 -0.39 5.33
N CYS A 107 -9.57 -0.29 4.51
CA CYS A 107 -10.82 0.46 4.75
C CYS A 107 -11.99 -0.20 3.98
N ASP A 108 -13.23 0.23 4.26
CA ASP A 108 -14.46 -0.13 3.51
C ASP A 108 -14.49 0.43 2.06
N ASN A 109 -13.38 1.04 1.60
CA ASN A 109 -13.24 1.65 0.29
C ASN A 109 -12.12 0.96 -0.52
N PRO A 110 -12.30 0.85 -1.85
CA PRO A 110 -11.28 0.30 -2.73
C PRO A 110 -10.01 1.14 -2.63
N THR A 111 -8.92 0.49 -2.21
CA THR A 111 -7.64 1.14 -1.89
C THR A 111 -6.59 0.73 -2.90
N MET A 112 -5.86 1.73 -3.41
CA MET A 112 -4.67 1.46 -4.23
C MET A 112 -3.51 1.07 -3.31
N VAL A 113 -2.77 0.02 -3.66
CA VAL A 113 -1.65 -0.46 -2.85
C VAL A 113 -0.37 -0.40 -3.67
N GLU A 114 0.65 0.25 -3.14
CA GLU A 114 2.00 0.22 -3.68
C GLU A 114 2.88 -0.64 -2.79
N LEU A 115 3.52 -1.66 -3.37
CA LEU A 115 4.51 -2.49 -2.69
C LEU A 115 5.88 -2.02 -3.14
N VAL A 116 6.68 -1.55 -2.17
CA VAL A 116 7.95 -0.87 -2.41
C VAL A 116 9.08 -1.69 -1.82
N GLN A 117 10.13 -1.95 -2.59
CA GLN A 117 11.31 -2.63 -2.09
C GLN A 117 11.96 -1.81 -0.95
N ALA A 118 11.97 -2.39 0.25
CA ALA A 118 12.61 -1.82 1.43
C ALA A 118 14.12 -1.69 1.24
N THR A 119 14.70 -0.64 1.83
CA THR A 119 16.15 -0.49 1.92
C THR A 119 16.72 -1.43 2.98
N PRO A 120 18.02 -1.75 2.93
CA PRO A 120 18.66 -2.55 3.97
C PRO A 120 18.51 -1.97 5.37
N GLU A 121 18.47 -0.63 5.53
CA GLU A 121 18.25 -0.01 6.83
C GLU A 121 16.85 -0.30 7.40
N ILE A 122 15.81 -0.22 6.57
CA ILE A 122 14.42 -0.46 6.98
C ILE A 122 14.22 -1.93 7.37
N ILE A 123 14.79 -2.86 6.59
CA ILE A 123 14.72 -4.29 6.91
C ILE A 123 15.40 -4.56 8.25
N LYS A 124 16.57 -3.94 8.47
CA LYS A 124 17.30 -4.10 9.73
C LYS A 124 16.54 -3.53 10.92
N GLU A 125 15.98 -2.32 10.81
CA GLU A 125 15.17 -1.71 11.87
C GLU A 125 13.97 -2.60 12.23
N PHE A 126 13.30 -3.16 11.22
CA PHE A 126 12.24 -4.14 11.44
C PHE A 126 12.73 -5.40 12.17
N GLU A 127 13.90 -5.92 11.84
CA GLU A 127 14.46 -7.10 12.51
C GLU A 127 14.87 -6.80 13.96
N ASP A 128 15.47 -5.63 14.21
CA ASP A 128 15.88 -5.18 15.54
C ASP A 128 14.67 -4.94 16.47
N ASP A 129 13.54 -4.46 15.94
CA ASP A 129 12.29 -4.23 16.70
C ASP A 129 11.52 -5.51 17.05
N ASN A 130 11.82 -6.63 16.38
CA ASN A 130 11.16 -7.92 16.57
C ASN A 130 12.01 -8.93 17.38
N GLU A 131 13.18 -8.52 17.88
CA GLU A 131 14.06 -9.30 18.78
C GLU A 131 13.77 -9.01 20.27
#